data_AF-A0A355DH11-F1
#
_entry.id   AF-A0A355DH11-F1
#
_cell.length_a   1.000
_cell.length_b   1.000
_cell.length_c   1.000
_cell.angle_alpha   90.00
_cell.angle_beta   90.00
_cell.angle_gamma   90.00
#
_symmetry.space_group_name_H-M   'P 1'
#
loop_
_entity.id
_entity.type
_entity.pdbx_description
1 polymer ?
#
loop_
_entity_poly.entity_id
_entity_poly.type
_entity_poly.pdbx_seq_one_letter_code
_entity_poly.pdbx_strand_id
1 'polypeptide(L)' 'MAPRDTGTLAITGDVDNDRLLNTDPLALLIGMLLDQQVPMEWAFRGPATLQDRLGG' A
#
# COMPACT_ATOMS: atom_id res chain seq x y z
N MET A 1 -13.82 -18.97 13.55
CA MET A 1 -14.18 -18.02 12.49
C MET A 1 -13.63 -18.60 11.19
N ALA A 2 -14.49 -19.05 10.27
CA ALA A 2 -14.02 -19.65 9.02
C ALA A 2 -13.30 -18.59 8.15
N PRO A 3 -12.23 -18.94 7.43
CA PRO A 3 -11.63 -18.04 6.46
C PRO A 3 -12.70 -17.69 5.42
N ARG A 4 -13.00 -16.41 5.28
CA ARG A 4 -13.86 -15.93 4.20
C ARG A 4 -12.97 -15.82 2.97
N ASP A 5 -13.27 -16.56 1.92
CA ASP A 5 -12.67 -16.36 0.59
C ASP A 5 -13.05 -14.94 0.11
N THR A 6 -12.29 -13.93 0.53
CA THR A 6 -12.70 -12.52 0.41
C THR A 6 -11.81 -11.82 -0.62
N GLY A 7 -12.14 -12.00 -1.89
CA GLY A 7 -11.77 -11.04 -2.93
C GLY A 7 -11.38 -11.64 -4.28
N THR A 8 -11.62 -10.87 -5.34
CA THR A 8 -11.21 -11.13 -6.73
C THR A 8 -10.08 -10.16 -7.13
N LEU A 9 -9.23 -9.74 -6.19
CA LEU A 9 -8.14 -8.81 -6.49
C LEU A 9 -7.15 -9.51 -7.42
N ALA A 10 -7.00 -8.98 -8.63
CA ALA A 10 -6.01 -9.39 -9.62
C ALA A 10 -5.10 -8.20 -9.92
N ILE A 11 -4.18 -7.93 -9.00
CA ILE A 11 -3.33 -6.71 -9.01
C ILE A 11 -1.98 -7.02 -9.64
N THR A 12 -1.42 -8.18 -9.33
CA THR A 12 -0.07 -8.56 -9.73
C THR A 12 -0.02 -9.31 -11.05
N GLY A 13 -1.13 -9.93 -11.46
CA GLY A 13 -1.19 -10.83 -12.62
C GLY A 13 -0.60 -12.21 -12.35
N ASP A 14 -0.13 -12.46 -11.12
CA ASP A 14 0.36 -13.75 -10.65
C ASP A 14 -0.65 -14.35 -9.66
N VAL A 15 -1.06 -15.59 -9.92
CA VAL A 15 -2.15 -16.25 -9.19
C VAL A 15 -1.82 -16.48 -7.71
N ASP A 16 -0.56 -16.77 -7.39
CA ASP A 16 -0.15 -17.04 -6.01
C ASP A 16 -0.04 -15.75 -5.19
N ASN A 17 0.51 -14.69 -5.78
CA ASN A 17 0.57 -13.38 -5.13
C ASN A 17 -0.82 -12.76 -4.96
N ASP A 18 -1.66 -12.83 -5.99
CA ASP A 18 -3.04 -12.35 -5.91
C ASP A 18 -3.83 -13.14 -4.84
N ARG A 19 -3.62 -14.45 -4.72
CA ARG A 19 -4.21 -15.25 -3.64
C ARG A 19 -3.74 -14.79 -2.25
N LEU A 20 -2.45 -14.48 -2.08
CA LEU A 20 -1.92 -13.94 -0.82
C LEU A 20 -2.58 -12.60 -0.46
N LEU A 21 -2.71 -11.69 -1.42
CA LEU A 21 -3.35 -10.39 -1.21
C LEU A 21 -4.85 -10.51 -0.84
N ASN A 22 -5.56 -11.49 -1.41
CA ASN A 22 -6.97 -11.72 -1.10
C ASN A 22 -7.19 -12.44 0.25
N THR A 23 -6.18 -13.12 0.79
CA THR A 23 -6.34 -13.95 2.00
C THR A 23 -5.64 -13.40 3.24
N ASP A 24 -4.64 -12.52 3.08
CA ASP A 24 -3.91 -11.88 4.17
C ASP A 24 -4.06 -10.33 4.13
N PRO A 25 -4.87 -9.74 5.02
CA PRO A 25 -5.02 -8.29 5.12
C PRO A 25 -3.73 -7.52 5.40
N LEU A 26 -2.76 -8.12 6.09
CA LEU A 26 -1.46 -7.48 6.35
C LEU A 26 -0.63 -7.41 5.05
N ALA A 27 -0.65 -8.47 4.24
CA ALA A 27 0.01 -8.49 2.94
C ALA A 27 -0.57 -7.39 2.02
N LEU A 28 -1.89 -7.22 2.02
CA LEU A 28 -2.55 -6.14 1.26
C LEU A 28 -2.12 -4.75 1.74
N LEU A 29 -2.09 -4.52 3.06
CA LEU A 29 -1.66 -3.23 3.62
C LEU A 29 -0.21 -2.91 3.28
N ILE A 30 0.69 -3.89 3.37
CA ILE A 30 2.09 -3.71 2.99
C ILE A 30 2.21 -3.39 1.50
N GLY A 31 1.48 -4.10 0.63
CA GLY A 31 1.46 -3.82 -0.81
C GLY A 31 1.02 -2.40 -1.12
N MET A 32 -0.05 -1.92 -0.47
CA MET A 32 -0.52 -0.54 -0.61
C MET A 32 0.48 0.50 -0.09
N LEU A 33 1.24 0.19 0.96
CA LEU A 33 2.30 1.07 1.47
C LEU A 33 3.50 1.14 0.52
N LEU A 34 3.79 0.06 -0.22
CA LEU A 34 4.89 0.02 -1.18
C LEU A 34 4.54 0.69 -2.52
N ASP A 35 3.27 0.82 -2.88
CA ASP A 35 2.79 1.50 -4.10
C ASP A 35 2.91 3.03 -4.00
N GLN A 36 4.16 3.51 -3.89
CA GLN A 36 4.46 4.93 -3.91
C GLN A 36 4.59 5.39 -5.36
N GLN A 37 3.55 6.05 -5.88
CA GLN A 37 3.59 6.64 -7.22
C GLN A 37 4.32 8.00 -7.27
N VAL A 38 5.25 8.26 -6.34
CA VAL A 38 5.99 9.53 -6.26
C VAL A 38 7.50 9.29 -6.15
N PRO A 39 8.34 10.16 -6.76
CA PRO A 39 9.79 10.09 -6.59
C PRO A 39 10.18 10.18 -5.11
N MET A 40 11.25 9.47 -4.75
CA MET A 40 11.77 9.43 -3.37
C MET A 40 12.02 10.85 -2.84
N GLU A 41 12.63 11.72 -3.65
CA GLU A 41 12.92 13.11 -3.32
C GLU A 41 11.66 13.91 -2.96
N TRP A 42 10.51 13.55 -3.53
CA TRP A 42 9.24 14.21 -3.21
C TRP A 42 8.71 13.75 -1.86
N ALA A 43 8.78 12.45 -1.57
CA ALA A 43 8.40 11.92 -0.26
C ALA A 43 9.26 12.54 0.85
N PHE A 44 10.58 12.66 0.65
CA PHE A 44 11.50 13.22 1.63
C PHE A 44 11.40 14.76 1.79
N ARG A 45 10.84 15.49 0.83
CA ARG A 45 10.48 16.91 1.01
C ARG A 45 9.17 17.11 1.79
N GLY A 46 8.38 16.05 1.96
CA GLY A 46 7.09 16.08 2.65
C GLY A 46 7.16 16.71 4.05
N PRO A 47 8.08 16.29 4.94
CA PRO A 47 8.20 16.87 6.28
C PRO A 47 8.41 18.39 6.29
N ALA A 48 9.31 18.92 5.46
CA ALA A 48 9.55 20.36 5.36
C ALA A 48 8.31 21.10 4.80
N THR A 49 7.66 20.53 3.78
CA THR A 49 6.42 21.08 3.22
C THR A 49 5.30 21.14 4.26
N LEU A 50 5.21 20.15 5.15
CA LEU A 50 4.25 20.14 6.25
C LEU A 50 4.60 21.19 7.30
N GLN A 51 5.86 21.33 7.67
CA GLN A 51 6.32 22.36 8.59
C GLN A 51 5.95 23.77 8.09
N ASP A 52 6.24 24.07 6.82
CA ASP A 52 5.90 25.35 6.20
C ASP A 52 4.38 25.62 6.21
N ARG A 53 3.57 24.58 5.99
CA ARG A 53 2.10 24.68 5.97
C ARG A 53 1.47 24.80 7.36
N LEU A 54 2.11 24.24 8.38
CA LEU A 54 1.62 24.28 9.77
C LEU A 54 2.09 25.51 10.54
N GLY A 55 2.82 26.42 9.89
CA GLY A 55 3.13 27.74 10.43
C GLY A 55 4.53 27.92 11.00
N GLY A 56 5.43 26.93 10.85
CA GLY A 56 6.86 27.05 11.18
C GLY A 56 7.18 27.07 12.68
#